data_AF-A0A7Y5MPI5-F1
#
_entry.id   AF-A0A7Y5MPI5-F1
#
_cell.length_a   1.000
_cell.length_b   1.000
_cell.length_c   1.000
_cell.angle_alpha   90.00
_cell.angle_beta   90.00
_cell.angle_gamma   90.00
#
_symmetry.space_group_name_H-M   'P 1'
#
loop_
_entity.id
_entity.type
_entity.pdbx_description
1 polymer ?
#
loop_
_entity_poly.entity_id
_entity_poly.type
_entity_poly.pdbx_seq_one_letter_code
_entity_poly.pdbx_strand_id
1 'polypeptide(L)'
;MPSIEKTGKTVDLAIEEALRELALSRDEVQVDILQIESPGLFGMFGRREARVRVTPLKGSRAASAPAPREAPRSRGKEREAERPRREQPREPREQRPSRNEQREAR
;
A
#
# COMPACT_ATOMS: atom_id res chain seq x y z
N MET A 1 -20.03 -21.40 20.03
CA MET A 1 -20.14 -20.30 19.04
C MET A 1 -18.84 -20.28 18.26
N PRO A 2 -18.86 -20.31 16.91
CA PRO A 2 -17.63 -20.20 16.13
C PRO A 2 -17.12 -18.75 16.22
N SER A 3 -15.99 -18.54 16.87
CA SER A 3 -15.21 -17.30 16.80
C SER A 3 -13.93 -17.63 16.04
N ILE A 4 -13.45 -16.69 15.23
CA ILE A 4 -12.21 -16.86 14.48
C ILE A 4 -11.15 -15.93 15.06
N GLU A 5 -9.91 -16.40 15.09
CA GLU A 5 -8.76 -15.59 15.48
C GLU A 5 -7.89 -15.36 14.26
N LYS A 6 -7.51 -14.11 14.02
CA LYS A 6 -6.60 -13.73 12.94
C LYS A 6 -5.46 -12.89 13.47
N THR A 7 -4.31 -13.08 12.86
CA THR A 7 -3.13 -12.27 13.04
C THR A 7 -2.87 -11.47 11.79
N GLY A 8 -2.32 -10.27 11.97
CA GLY A 8 -2.01 -9.37 10.86
C GLY A 8 -0.83 -8.47 11.19
N LYS A 9 -0.28 -7.83 10.16
CA LYS A 9 0.79 -6.84 10.33
C LYS A 9 0.32 -5.63 11.15
N THR A 10 -0.97 -5.34 11.10
CA THR A 10 -1.67 -4.29 11.85
C THR A 10 -3.03 -4.83 12.33
N VAL A 11 -3.63 -4.20 13.34
CA VAL A 11 -4.99 -4.53 13.81
C VAL A 11 -5.96 -4.48 12.64
N ASP A 12 -5.87 -3.43 11.81
CA ASP A 12 -6.80 -3.19 10.71
C ASP A 12 -6.77 -4.32 9.67
N LEU A 13 -5.56 -4.73 9.23
CA LEU A 13 -5.38 -5.86 8.31
C LEU A 13 -5.90 -7.18 8.89
N ALA A 14 -5.73 -7.39 10.19
CA ALA A 14 -6.22 -8.61 10.84
C ALA A 14 -7.76 -8.63 10.90
N ILE A 15 -8.40 -7.47 11.07
CA ILE A 15 -9.85 -7.31 11.05
C ILE A 15 -10.40 -7.54 9.64
N GLU A 16 -9.81 -6.92 8.61
CA GLU A 16 -10.25 -7.07 7.22
C GLU A 16 -10.22 -8.53 6.77
N GLU A 17 -9.12 -9.24 7.03
CA GLU A 17 -8.99 -10.65 6.67
C GLU A 17 -9.99 -11.53 7.42
N ALA A 18 -10.27 -11.23 8.70
CA ALA A 18 -11.27 -11.95 9.48
C ALA A 18 -12.70 -11.70 8.97
N LEU A 19 -13.06 -10.45 8.68
CA LEU A 19 -14.36 -10.09 8.09
C LEU A 19 -14.56 -10.75 6.72
N ARG A 20 -13.52 -10.76 5.89
CA ARG A 20 -13.53 -11.38 4.56
C ARG A 20 -13.75 -12.88 4.62
N GLU A 21 -13.15 -13.57 5.60
CA GLU A 21 -13.32 -15.01 5.80
C GLU A 21 -14.73 -15.35 6.30
N LEU A 22 -15.33 -14.48 7.12
CA LEU A 22 -16.72 -14.63 7.59
C LEU A 22 -17.77 -14.15 6.60
N ALA A 23 -17.38 -13.36 5.58
CA ALA A 23 -18.27 -12.66 4.66
C ALA A 23 -19.35 -11.82 5.38
N LEU A 24 -18.98 -11.23 6.52
CA LEU A 24 -19.83 -10.38 7.35
C LEU A 24 -19.30 -8.96 7.39
N SER A 25 -20.18 -8.00 7.69
CA SER A 25 -19.79 -6.60 7.90
C SER A 25 -19.33 -6.37 9.34
N ARG A 26 -18.59 -5.28 9.58
CA ARG A 26 -18.09 -4.92 10.93
C ARG A 26 -19.22 -4.71 11.94
N ASP A 27 -20.41 -4.35 11.48
CA ASP A 27 -21.62 -4.17 12.28
C ASP A 27 -22.27 -5.50 12.72
N GLU A 28 -21.94 -6.60 12.04
CA GLU A 28 -22.51 -7.94 12.29
C GLU A 28 -21.57 -8.83 13.12
N VAL A 29 -20.43 -8.30 13.56
CA VAL A 29 -19.43 -9.02 14.31
C VAL A 29 -18.92 -8.21 15.52
N GLN A 30 -18.52 -8.92 16.55
CA GLN A 30 -17.78 -8.39 17.68
C GLN A 30 -16.28 -8.61 17.43
N VAL A 31 -15.50 -7.53 17.50
CA VAL A 31 -14.04 -7.55 17.33
C VAL A 31 -13.37 -7.32 18.68
N ASP A 32 -12.59 -8.29 19.13
CA ASP A 32 -11.79 -8.23 20.34
C ASP A 32 -10.29 -8.19 19.99
N ILE A 33 -9.61 -7.10 20.33
CA ILE A 33 -8.17 -6.96 20.09
C ILE A 33 -7.42 -7.67 21.22
N LEU A 34 -6.82 -8.82 20.91
CA LEU A 34 -6.03 -9.60 21.87
C LEU A 34 -4.61 -9.06 21.98
N GLN A 35 -4.07 -8.52 20.88
CA GLN A 35 -2.72 -7.99 20.85
C GLN A 35 -2.60 -6.83 19.85
N ILE A 36 -2.03 -5.73 20.32
CA ILE A 36 -1.72 -4.54 19.53
C ILE A 36 -0.39 -4.75 18.80
N GLU A 37 -0.32 -4.40 17.52
CA GLU A 37 0.93 -4.33 16.78
C GLU A 37 1.86 -3.32 17.43
N SER A 38 3.12 -3.71 17.62
CA SER A 38 4.12 -2.78 18.13
C SER A 38 5.23 -2.65 17.09
N PRO A 39 5.41 -1.44 16.52
CA PRO A 39 6.63 -1.16 15.77
C PRO A 39 7.76 -1.17 16.80
N GLY A 40 8.57 -2.22 16.76
CA GLY A 40 9.76 -2.33 17.60
C GLY A 40 10.60 -1.06 17.45
N LEU A 41 10.70 -0.29 18.52
CA LEU A 41 11.59 0.86 18.57
C LEU A 41 13.01 0.34 18.82
N PHE A 42 14.00 0.92 18.12
CA PHE A 42 15.43 0.58 18.23
C PHE A 42 15.92 -0.73 17.59
N GLY A 43 15.40 -1.16 16.44
CA GLY A 43 16.14 -2.05 15.52
C GLY A 43 16.64 -3.41 16.05
N MET A 44 16.29 -3.80 17.28
CA MET A 44 16.83 -4.97 18.00
C MET A 44 15.72 -5.87 18.55
N PHE A 45 14.47 -5.42 18.55
CA PHE A 45 13.33 -6.22 18.97
C PHE A 45 12.29 -6.24 17.86
N GLY A 46 12.01 -7.47 17.38
CA GLY A 46 11.23 -7.74 16.19
C GLY A 46 9.84 -7.09 16.20
N ARG A 47 9.28 -6.95 14.99
CA ARG A 47 7.91 -6.48 14.80
C ARG A 47 6.95 -7.45 15.46
N ARG A 48 6.11 -6.93 16.35
CA ARG A 48 5.09 -7.73 17.01
C ARG A 48 3.81 -7.65 16.20
N GLU A 49 3.30 -8.80 15.77
CA GLU A 49 2.08 -8.89 14.97
C GLU A 49 0.84 -8.59 15.85
N ALA A 50 -0.16 -8.00 15.21
CA ALA A 50 -1.48 -7.79 15.81
C ALA A 50 -2.25 -9.10 15.83
N ARG A 51 -3.10 -9.29 16.84
CA ARG A 51 -3.98 -10.46 16.96
C ARG A 51 -5.37 -10.00 17.37
N VAL A 52 -6.36 -10.41 16.61
CA VAL A 52 -7.77 -10.08 16.83
C VAL A 52 -8.62 -11.34 16.85
N ARG A 53 -9.67 -11.33 17.66
CA ARG A 53 -10.71 -12.36 17.68
C ARG A 53 -12.00 -11.74 17.18
N VAL A 54 -12.65 -12.41 16.23
CA VAL A 54 -13.91 -11.95 15.64
C VAL A 54 -15.00 -12.97 15.95
N THR A 55 -16.10 -12.49 16.52
CA THR A 55 -17.25 -13.31 16.91
C THR A 55 -18.51 -12.81 16.21
N PRO A 56 -19.20 -13.62 15.38
CA PRO A 56 -20.44 -13.22 14.73
C PRO A 56 -21.54 -12.91 15.76
N LEU A 57 -22.16 -11.74 15.65
CA LEU A 57 -23.32 -11.35 16.45
C LEU A 57 -24.56 -12.02 15.84
N LYS A 58 -24.98 -13.17 16.37
CA LYS A 58 -26.27 -13.78 16.02
C LYS A 58 -27.41 -12.92 16.57
N GLY A 59 -27.80 -11.89 15.85
CA GLY A 59 -28.78 -10.95 16.39
C GLY A 59 -29.20 -9.78 15.52
N SER A 60 -29.40 -9.94 14.21
CA SER A 60 -30.44 -9.15 13.54
C SER A 60 -30.90 -9.79 12.23
N ARG A 61 -32.17 -10.19 12.24
CA ARG A 61 -32.89 -10.66 11.06
C ARG A 61 -33.48 -9.44 10.35
N ALA A 62 -32.71 -8.81 9.48
CA ALA A 62 -33.19 -7.84 8.49
C ALA A 62 -32.09 -7.62 7.44
N ALA A 63 -32.10 -8.37 6.34
CA ALA A 63 -32.63 -7.86 5.06
C ALA A 63 -31.75 -6.76 4.43
N SER A 64 -30.76 -7.18 3.62
CA SER A 64 -30.49 -6.69 2.26
C SER A 64 -29.11 -7.15 1.76
N ALA A 65 -29.09 -8.20 0.95
CA ALA A 65 -28.06 -8.34 -0.09
C ALA A 65 -28.42 -7.36 -1.23
N PRO A 66 -27.47 -6.72 -1.95
CA PRO A 66 -26.37 -7.44 -2.59
C PRO A 66 -24.98 -6.79 -2.47
N ALA A 67 -23.97 -7.62 -2.65
CA ALA A 67 -22.56 -7.27 -2.72
C ALA A 67 -22.24 -6.14 -3.73
N PRO A 68 -21.44 -5.14 -3.35
CA PRO A 68 -20.63 -4.40 -4.30
C PRO A 68 -19.45 -5.27 -4.74
N ARG A 69 -19.44 -5.55 -6.03
CA ARG A 69 -18.28 -5.96 -6.80
C ARG A 69 -17.19 -4.88 -6.65
N GLU A 70 -16.24 -5.05 -5.75
CA GLU A 70 -15.00 -4.26 -5.77
C GLU A 70 -13.78 -5.18 -5.79
N ALA A 71 -13.65 -5.90 -6.90
CA ALA A 71 -12.34 -6.01 -7.51
C ALA A 71 -12.31 -4.96 -8.63
N PRO A 72 -11.66 -3.80 -8.47
CA PRO A 72 -11.09 -3.15 -9.62
C PRO A 72 -10.01 -4.12 -10.13
N ARG A 73 -10.42 -4.96 -11.08
CA ARG A 73 -9.52 -5.46 -12.12
C ARG A 73 -9.12 -4.25 -12.98
N SER A 74 -8.43 -3.28 -12.41
CA SER A 74 -7.42 -2.51 -13.14
C SER A 74 -6.27 -3.51 -13.30
N ARG A 75 -6.15 -4.28 -14.39
CA ARG A 75 -5.95 -3.78 -15.75
C ARG A 75 -5.29 -2.40 -15.73
N GLY A 76 -4.14 -2.34 -15.07
CA GLY A 76 -3.14 -1.28 -15.16
C GLY A 76 -1.76 -1.93 -15.25
N LYS A 77 -1.65 -2.99 -16.05
CA LYS A 77 -0.39 -3.55 -16.53
C LYS A 77 -0.19 -3.04 -17.97
N GLU A 78 -0.28 -1.72 -18.12
CA GLU A 78 0.40 -0.94 -19.15
C GLU A 78 1.68 -0.47 -18.44
N ARG A 79 2.73 -1.28 -18.31
CA ARG A 79 3.76 -1.51 -19.33
C ARG A 79 3.66 -0.51 -20.49
N GLU A 80 4.79 0.16 -20.73
CA GLU A 80 5.10 1.03 -21.86
C GLU A 80 4.78 2.52 -21.61
N ALA A 81 5.73 3.25 -21.02
CA ALA A 81 6.74 3.98 -21.80
C ALA A 81 6.19 5.23 -22.50
N GLU A 82 5.61 6.15 -21.72
CA GLU A 82 5.52 7.56 -22.12
C GLU A 82 6.39 8.42 -21.19
N ARG A 83 7.69 8.13 -21.20
CA ARG A 83 8.63 9.26 -21.15
C ARG A 83 8.71 9.76 -22.58
N PRO A 84 8.14 10.93 -22.92
CA PRO A 84 8.46 11.54 -24.19
C PRO A 84 9.97 11.69 -24.23
N ARG A 85 10.56 10.92 -25.14
CA ARG A 85 11.88 11.21 -25.67
C ARG A 85 11.80 12.67 -26.12
N ARG A 86 12.75 13.48 -25.66
CA ARG A 86 13.14 14.81 -26.19
C ARG A 86 12.72 16.02 -25.35
N GLU A 87 13.48 16.25 -24.30
CA GLU A 87 14.23 17.51 -24.18
C GLU A 87 15.63 17.14 -23.69
N GLN A 88 16.53 16.86 -24.65
CA GLN A 88 17.91 17.26 -24.40
C GLN A 88 17.84 18.78 -24.22
N PRO A 89 18.31 19.36 -23.11
CA PRO A 89 18.78 20.73 -23.17
C PRO A 89 19.76 20.70 -24.33
N ARG A 90 19.42 21.42 -25.41
CA ARG A 90 20.40 21.71 -26.43
C ARG A 90 21.51 22.39 -25.65
N GLU A 91 22.62 21.71 -25.43
CA GLU A 91 23.87 22.41 -25.17
C GLU A 91 23.92 23.49 -26.24
N PRO A 92 23.93 24.78 -25.87
CA PRO A 92 24.35 25.78 -26.82
C PRO A 92 25.68 25.26 -27.34
N ARG A 93 25.80 25.10 -28.66
CA ARG A 93 27.10 25.15 -29.29
C ARG A 93 27.70 26.48 -28.85
N GLU A 94 28.38 26.49 -27.72
CA GLU A 94 29.32 27.52 -27.39
C GLU A 94 30.43 27.30 -28.41
N GLN A 95 30.31 28.12 -29.45
CA GLN A 95 31.26 28.24 -30.51
C GLN A 95 32.61 28.35 -29.82
N ARG A 96 33.49 27.40 -30.12
CA ARG A 96 34.92 27.68 -30.04
C ARG A 96 35.13 28.93 -30.91
N PRO A 97 35.55 30.10 -30.38
CA PRO A 97 36.55 30.83 -31.10
C PRO A 97 37.81 29.96 -31.03
N SER A 98 38.01 29.14 -32.05
CA SER A 98 39.37 29.03 -32.55
C SER A 98 39.85 30.45 -32.82
N ARG A 99 41.11 30.71 -32.44
CA ARG A 99 41.92 31.86 -32.85
C ARG A 99 41.98 33.03 -31.86
N ASN A 100 42.84 32.83 -30.87
CA ASN A 100 43.85 33.83 -30.56
C ASN A 100 45.18 33.05 -30.34
N GLU A 101 45.70 32.40 -31.37
CA GLU A 101 46.90 32.90 -32.04
C GLU A 101 47.56 34.10 -31.32
N GLN A 102 48.77 33.83 -30.81
CA GLN A 102 49.90 34.75 -30.81
C GLN A 102 49.80 35.95 -29.87
N ARG A 103 50.24 35.78 -28.61
CA ARG A 103 51.13 36.73 -27.92
C ARG A 103 51.64 36.17 -26.59
N GLU A 104 52.31 35.02 -26.63
CA GLU A 104 53.35 34.69 -25.65
C GLU A 104 54.67 34.53 -26.40
N ALA A 105 55.13 35.67 -26.92
CA ALA A 105 56.51 35.90 -27.27
C ALA A 105 56.80 37.35 -26.90
N ARG A 106 57.16 37.58 -25.64
CA ARG A 106 58.02 38.68 -25.21
C ARG A 106 58.53 38.43 -23.79
#